data_AF-A0A1Q7QWR8-F1
#
_entry.id   AF-A0A1Q7QWR8-F1
#
_cell.length_a   1.000
_cell.length_b   1.000
_cell.length_c   1.000
_cell.angle_alpha   90.00
_cell.angle_beta   90.00
_cell.angle_gamma   90.00
#
_symmetry.space_group_name_H-M   'P 1'
#
loop_
_entity.id
_entity.type
_entity.pdbx_description
1 polymer ?
#
loop_
_entity_poly.entity_id
_entity_poly.type
_entity_poly.pdbx_seq_one_letter_code
_entity_poly.pdbx_strand_id
1 'polypeptide(L)'
;MTVAEEVAESKAVIIDPQPAGQLTTVQAQKPVIPKTLRECRVLAKRLAYNIVTGYVEHDRGHLDKSAEAFFQVYLHLFPNLNPVRSWRAAEVYVRILVKQDEIENYPGHDRTQILDDPHWEEVRTMFLDFSRILGIPDSYADSTMNYYRFHGVRDNRYVNYCIESDRVFNSRVIGNDYWSKILGSLLLILTECHDKHDPMGLEMGLQFGMKYFEIILRARSSSSQKMPGLIA
;
A
#
# COMPACT_ATOMS: atom_id res chain seq x y z
N MET A 1 23.64 -6.31 -15.53
CA MET A 1 22.24 -6.58 -15.15
C MET A 1 21.79 -5.51 -14.19
N THR A 2 21.14 -4.49 -14.74
CA THR A 2 20.48 -3.43 -13.98
C THR A 2 19.12 -3.92 -13.48
N VAL A 3 18.59 -3.31 -12.42
CA VAL A 3 17.22 -3.60 -11.93
C VAL A 3 16.17 -3.38 -13.04
N ALA A 4 16.43 -2.45 -13.97
CA ALA A 4 15.59 -2.23 -15.15
C ALA A 4 15.61 -3.41 -16.15
N GLU A 5 16.73 -4.10 -16.30
CA GLU A 5 16.83 -5.30 -17.16
C GLU A 5 16.12 -6.51 -16.50
N GLU A 6 16.17 -6.64 -15.17
CA GLU A 6 15.45 -7.69 -14.45
C GLU A 6 13.93 -7.51 -14.50
N VAL A 7 13.46 -6.25 -14.57
CA VAL A 7 12.04 -5.89 -14.77
C VAL A 7 11.62 -6.05 -16.24
N ALA A 8 12.52 -5.86 -17.20
CA ALA A 8 12.23 -5.99 -18.63
C ALA A 8 12.30 -7.45 -19.16
N GLU A 9 13.12 -8.32 -18.55
CA GLU A 9 13.31 -9.71 -18.99
C GLU A 9 12.30 -10.72 -18.42
N SER A 10 11.42 -10.30 -17.50
CA SER A 10 10.26 -11.08 -17.08
C SER A 10 9.20 -11.08 -18.18
N LYS A 11 9.48 -11.79 -19.28
CA LYS A 11 8.54 -12.03 -20.37
C LYS A 11 7.23 -12.60 -19.83
N ALA A 12 6.20 -11.78 -20.00
CA ALA A 12 4.81 -12.09 -19.75
C ALA A 12 4.43 -13.47 -20.27
N VAL A 13 4.04 -14.36 -19.37
CA VAL A 13 2.99 -15.32 -19.68
C VAL A 13 1.73 -14.48 -19.81
N ILE A 14 1.32 -14.21 -21.05
CA ILE A 14 0.00 -13.68 -21.35
C ILE A 14 -1.00 -14.75 -20.90
N ILE A 15 -1.78 -14.46 -19.88
CA ILE A 15 -2.94 -15.28 -19.50
C ILE A 15 -4.18 -14.44 -19.83
N ASP A 16 -4.95 -14.94 -20.80
CA ASP A 16 -6.30 -14.49 -21.17
C ASP A 16 -7.26 -14.51 -19.97
N PRO A 17 -8.42 -13.81 -20.03
CA PRO A 17 -9.22 -13.54 -18.83
C PRO A 17 -10.06 -14.72 -18.30
N GLN A 18 -10.06 -14.86 -16.94
CA GLN A 18 -11.03 -15.52 -16.00
C GLN A 18 -11.17 -17.06 -16.01
N PRO A 19 -11.84 -17.80 -15.05
CA PRO A 19 -12.51 -17.50 -13.75
C PRO A 19 -12.15 -18.49 -12.58
N ALA A 20 -12.69 -18.29 -11.36
CA ALA A 20 -12.79 -19.21 -10.19
C ALA A 20 -11.50 -19.82 -9.55
N GLY A 21 -10.43 -20.09 -10.30
CA GLY A 21 -9.19 -20.71 -9.81
C GLY A 21 -8.28 -19.79 -8.98
N GLN A 22 -8.44 -18.48 -9.12
CA GLN A 22 -7.67 -17.48 -8.38
C GLN A 22 -8.06 -17.48 -6.90
N LEU A 23 -9.34 -17.68 -6.57
CA LEU A 23 -9.81 -17.71 -5.18
C LEU A 23 -9.23 -18.90 -4.41
N THR A 24 -9.18 -20.08 -5.03
CA THR A 24 -8.58 -21.29 -4.45
C THR A 24 -7.08 -21.15 -4.25
N THR A 25 -6.40 -20.51 -5.20
CA THR A 25 -4.96 -20.23 -5.13
C THR A 25 -4.65 -19.18 -4.06
N VAL A 26 -5.45 -18.12 -3.96
CA VAL A 26 -5.35 -17.08 -2.91
C VAL A 26 -5.59 -17.71 -1.54
N GLN A 27 -6.62 -18.53 -1.37
CA GLN A 27 -6.94 -19.20 -0.11
C GLN A 27 -5.79 -20.08 0.42
N ALA A 28 -5.01 -20.68 -0.47
CA ALA A 28 -3.89 -21.53 -0.11
C ALA A 28 -2.64 -20.76 0.35
N GLN A 29 -2.52 -19.46 0.01
CA GLN A 29 -1.36 -18.66 0.39
C GLN A 29 -1.37 -18.38 1.89
N LYS A 30 -0.18 -18.37 2.50
CA LYS A 30 -0.01 -18.10 3.93
C LYS A 30 0.92 -16.93 4.14
N PRO A 31 0.65 -16.08 5.14
CA PRO A 31 1.56 -15.02 5.49
C PRO A 31 2.89 -15.58 5.98
N VAL A 32 3.99 -14.98 5.54
CA VAL A 32 5.31 -15.27 6.12
C VAL A 32 5.47 -14.43 7.38
N ILE A 33 5.68 -15.10 8.51
CA ILE A 33 5.99 -14.44 9.79
C ILE A 33 7.51 -14.54 10.01
N PRO A 34 8.27 -13.45 9.81
CA PRO A 34 9.72 -13.49 9.95
C PRO A 34 10.14 -13.65 11.42
N LYS A 35 11.07 -14.57 11.67
CA LYS A 35 11.62 -14.91 12.99
C LYS A 35 13.00 -14.29 13.22
N THR A 36 13.71 -13.92 12.17
CA THR A 36 15.06 -13.33 12.25
C THR A 36 15.14 -11.97 11.56
N LEU A 37 16.16 -11.18 11.89
CA LEU A 37 16.45 -9.91 11.20
C LEU A 37 16.72 -10.12 9.71
N ARG A 38 17.37 -11.23 9.35
CA ARG A 38 17.62 -11.58 7.95
C ARG A 38 16.30 -11.84 7.20
N GLU A 39 15.39 -12.60 7.81
CA GLU A 39 14.06 -12.85 7.23
C GLU A 39 13.24 -11.57 7.11
N CYS A 40 13.32 -10.67 8.09
CA CYS A 40 12.67 -9.35 8.01
C CYS A 40 13.16 -8.57 6.78
N ARG A 41 14.48 -8.53 6.54
CA ARG A 41 15.06 -7.82 5.38
C ARG A 41 14.65 -8.44 4.05
N VAL A 42 14.65 -9.77 3.96
CA VAL A 42 14.21 -10.48 2.74
C VAL A 42 12.74 -10.20 2.45
N LEU A 43 11.89 -10.27 3.47
CA LEU A 43 10.48 -9.97 3.32
C LEU A 43 10.26 -8.48 2.99
N ALA A 44 10.94 -7.56 3.68
CA ALA A 44 10.86 -6.12 3.40
C ALA A 44 11.21 -5.80 1.94
N LYS A 45 12.24 -6.43 1.38
CA LYS A 45 12.57 -6.30 -0.05
C LYS A 45 11.42 -6.73 -0.96
N ARG A 46 10.77 -7.85 -0.65
CA ARG A 46 9.62 -8.34 -1.42
C ARG A 46 8.41 -7.39 -1.29
N LEU A 47 8.14 -6.88 -0.09
CA LEU A 47 7.04 -5.94 0.13
C LEU A 47 7.29 -4.61 -0.59
N ALA A 48 8.53 -4.11 -0.56
CA ALA A 48 8.95 -2.91 -1.28
C ALA A 48 8.78 -3.07 -2.80
N TYR A 49 9.17 -4.23 -3.33
CA TYR A 49 8.92 -4.54 -4.74
C TYR A 49 7.43 -4.53 -5.06
N ASN A 50 6.63 -5.26 -4.29
CA ASN A 50 5.19 -5.37 -4.53
C ASN A 50 4.45 -4.03 -4.40
N ILE A 51 4.78 -3.16 -3.43
CA ILE A 51 4.10 -1.86 -3.34
C ILE A 51 4.40 -0.99 -4.57
N VAL A 52 5.66 -0.95 -5.03
CA VAL A 52 6.05 -0.18 -6.21
C VAL A 52 5.44 -0.78 -7.48
N THR A 53 5.47 -2.11 -7.63
CA THR A 53 4.79 -2.80 -8.74
C THR A 53 3.30 -2.53 -8.74
N GLY A 54 2.64 -2.48 -7.58
CA GLY A 54 1.23 -2.16 -7.45
C GLY A 54 0.87 -0.83 -8.10
N TYR A 55 1.62 0.22 -7.79
CA TYR A 55 1.41 1.53 -8.39
C TYR A 55 1.79 1.57 -9.88
N VAL A 56 2.94 1.01 -10.27
CA VAL A 56 3.37 0.99 -11.69
C VAL A 56 2.38 0.24 -12.59
N GLU A 57 1.84 -0.89 -12.13
CA GLU A 57 0.87 -1.66 -12.92
C GLU A 57 -0.51 -0.99 -12.92
N HIS A 58 -0.86 -0.23 -11.88
CA HIS A 58 -2.05 0.64 -11.89
C HIS A 58 -1.93 1.71 -12.98
N ASP A 59 -0.83 2.45 -13.02
CA ASP A 59 -0.59 3.52 -14.00
C ASP A 59 -0.58 3.00 -15.45
N ARG A 60 -0.26 1.72 -15.64
CA ARG A 60 -0.31 1.02 -16.94
C ARG A 60 -1.70 0.47 -17.29
N GLY A 61 -2.68 0.59 -16.40
CA GLY A 61 -4.02 0.02 -16.55
C GLY A 61 -4.10 -1.49 -16.33
N HIS A 62 -3.05 -2.14 -15.83
CA HIS A 62 -3.04 -3.57 -15.52
C HIS A 62 -3.59 -3.84 -14.11
N LEU A 63 -4.88 -3.56 -13.91
CA LEU A 63 -5.54 -3.54 -12.61
C LEU A 63 -5.44 -4.87 -11.83
N ASP A 64 -5.52 -6.02 -12.52
CA ASP A 64 -5.40 -7.33 -11.87
C ASP A 64 -3.99 -7.56 -11.29
N LYS A 65 -2.95 -7.14 -12.02
CA LYS A 65 -1.55 -7.24 -11.55
C LYS A 65 -1.28 -6.26 -10.42
N SER A 66 -1.86 -5.06 -10.49
CA SER A 66 -1.82 -4.08 -9.42
C SER A 66 -2.43 -4.68 -8.13
N ALA A 67 -3.61 -5.29 -8.23
CA ALA A 67 -4.29 -5.92 -7.11
C ALA A 67 -3.48 -7.09 -6.55
N GLU A 68 -2.88 -7.93 -7.39
CA GLU A 68 -2.00 -9.01 -6.93
C GLU A 68 -0.81 -8.50 -6.11
N ALA A 69 -0.17 -7.42 -6.58
CA ALA A 69 0.97 -6.83 -5.88
C ALA A 69 0.56 -6.24 -4.52
N PHE A 70 -0.52 -5.46 -4.45
CA PHE A 70 -1.04 -4.96 -3.18
C PHE A 70 -1.49 -6.08 -2.24
N PHE A 71 -2.06 -7.16 -2.78
CA PHE A 71 -2.43 -8.35 -2.00
C PHE A 71 -1.23 -8.96 -1.28
N GLN A 72 -0.07 -9.10 -1.95
CA GLN A 72 1.14 -9.61 -1.30
C GLN A 72 1.59 -8.73 -0.12
N VAL A 73 1.36 -7.42 -0.22
CA VAL A 73 1.61 -6.49 0.90
C VAL A 73 0.64 -6.75 2.06
N TYR A 74 -0.66 -6.71 1.80
CA TYR A 74 -1.67 -6.86 2.85
C TYR A 74 -1.68 -8.25 3.50
N LEU A 75 -1.45 -9.31 2.72
CA LEU A 75 -1.31 -10.67 3.23
C LEU A 75 -0.25 -10.72 4.34
N HIS A 76 0.88 -10.06 4.13
CA HIS A 76 2.02 -10.14 5.05
C HIS A 76 1.97 -9.10 6.18
N LEU A 77 1.32 -7.96 5.99
CA LEU A 77 1.14 -6.95 7.05
C LEU A 77 0.02 -7.33 8.04
N PHE A 78 -1.02 -8.03 7.57
CA PHE A 78 -2.16 -8.45 8.39
C PHE A 78 -2.26 -9.99 8.49
N PRO A 79 -1.29 -10.66 9.15
CA PRO A 79 -1.19 -12.12 9.15
C PRO A 79 -2.35 -12.81 9.89
N ASN A 80 -3.15 -12.06 10.65
CA ASN A 80 -4.34 -12.55 11.35
C ASN A 80 -5.60 -12.52 10.47
N LEU A 81 -5.55 -11.91 9.30
CA LEU A 81 -6.63 -11.96 8.32
C LEU A 81 -6.47 -13.17 7.41
N ASN A 82 -7.58 -13.72 6.94
CA ASN A 82 -7.51 -14.76 5.93
C ASN A 82 -7.08 -14.15 4.58
N PRO A 83 -6.46 -14.93 3.68
CA PRO A 83 -5.98 -14.42 2.39
C PRO A 83 -7.09 -13.80 1.52
N VAL A 84 -8.31 -14.32 1.62
CA VAL A 84 -9.48 -13.79 0.87
C VAL A 84 -9.78 -12.34 1.26
N ARG A 85 -9.71 -11.99 2.54
CA ARG A 85 -9.86 -10.61 3.01
C ARG A 85 -8.72 -9.73 2.52
N SER A 86 -7.48 -10.21 2.56
CA SER A 86 -6.33 -9.47 2.03
C SER A 86 -6.47 -9.19 0.54
N TRP A 87 -6.94 -10.17 -0.24
CA TRP A 87 -7.22 -10.01 -1.66
C TRP A 87 -8.32 -8.98 -1.90
N ARG A 88 -9.43 -9.08 -1.15
CA ARG A 88 -10.53 -8.14 -1.25
C ARG A 88 -10.11 -6.70 -0.90
N ALA A 89 -9.24 -6.53 0.09
CA ALA A 89 -8.67 -5.22 0.41
C ALA A 89 -7.86 -4.66 -0.78
N ALA A 90 -7.07 -5.50 -1.45
CA ALA A 90 -6.31 -5.09 -2.63
C ALA A 90 -7.21 -4.67 -3.81
N GLU A 91 -8.26 -5.44 -4.11
CA GLU A 91 -9.24 -5.05 -5.13
C GLU A 91 -9.92 -3.72 -4.82
N VAL A 92 -10.27 -3.49 -3.55
CA VAL A 92 -10.85 -2.22 -3.11
C VAL A 92 -9.85 -1.10 -3.28
N TYR A 93 -8.60 -1.29 -2.89
CA TYR A 93 -7.56 -0.29 -3.02
C TYR A 93 -7.30 0.11 -4.47
N VAL A 94 -7.22 -0.86 -5.39
CA VAL A 94 -7.06 -0.54 -6.83
C VAL A 94 -8.24 0.24 -7.37
N ARG A 95 -9.48 -0.10 -6.99
CA ARG A 95 -10.67 0.69 -7.38
C ARG A 95 -10.64 2.12 -6.84
N ILE A 96 -10.08 2.31 -5.66
CA ILE A 96 -9.88 3.65 -5.08
C ILE A 96 -8.88 4.45 -5.92
N LEU A 97 -7.75 3.87 -6.30
CA LEU A 97 -6.75 4.54 -7.15
C LEU A 97 -7.36 4.96 -8.50
N VAL A 98 -8.11 4.07 -9.14
CA VAL A 98 -8.84 4.39 -10.38
C VAL A 98 -9.82 5.54 -10.17
N LYS A 99 -10.59 5.52 -9.07
CA LYS A 99 -11.58 6.57 -8.79
C LYS A 99 -10.93 7.92 -8.49
N GLN A 100 -9.79 7.92 -7.80
CA GLN A 100 -8.98 9.12 -7.58
C GLN A 100 -8.50 9.69 -8.92
N ASP A 101 -7.92 8.86 -9.79
CA ASP A 101 -7.43 9.28 -11.09
C ASP A 101 -8.53 9.88 -11.98
N GLU A 102 -9.75 9.34 -11.92
CA GLU A 102 -10.93 9.90 -12.60
C GLU A 102 -11.22 11.35 -12.18
N ILE A 103 -10.99 11.68 -10.90
CA ILE A 103 -11.21 13.03 -10.36
C ILE A 103 -10.04 13.95 -10.71
N GLU A 104 -8.81 13.50 -10.48
CA GLU A 104 -7.60 14.31 -10.63
C GLU A 104 -7.25 14.61 -12.09
N ASN A 105 -7.53 13.66 -12.99
CA ASN A 105 -7.21 13.77 -14.41
C ASN A 105 -8.43 14.16 -15.26
N TYR A 106 -9.52 14.63 -14.64
CA TYR A 106 -10.72 15.01 -15.37
C TYR A 106 -10.44 16.19 -16.33
N PRO A 107 -10.73 16.07 -17.63
CA PRO A 107 -10.41 17.11 -18.60
C PRO A 107 -11.09 18.45 -18.29
N GLY A 108 -10.28 19.51 -18.17
CA GLY A 108 -10.77 20.88 -17.99
C GLY A 108 -11.12 21.28 -16.57
N HIS A 109 -10.92 20.40 -15.57
CA HIS A 109 -11.01 20.79 -14.16
C HIS A 109 -9.75 21.56 -13.71
N ASP A 110 -9.96 22.67 -13.01
CA ASP A 110 -8.90 23.37 -12.29
C ASP A 110 -8.68 22.80 -10.88
N ARG A 111 -7.69 23.35 -10.16
CA ARG A 111 -7.34 22.91 -8.80
C ARG A 111 -8.52 23.01 -7.82
N THR A 112 -9.36 24.04 -7.95
CA THR A 112 -10.51 24.25 -7.06
C THR A 112 -11.58 23.23 -7.38
N GLN A 113 -11.83 22.96 -8.66
CA GLN A 113 -12.81 21.96 -9.10
C GLN A 113 -12.39 20.54 -8.68
N ILE A 114 -11.11 20.18 -8.82
CA ILE A 114 -10.59 18.90 -8.31
C ILE A 114 -10.77 18.82 -6.80
N LEU A 115 -10.41 19.86 -6.07
CA LEU A 115 -10.58 19.87 -4.61
C LEU A 115 -12.05 19.75 -4.23
N ASP A 116 -12.96 20.51 -4.82
CA ASP A 116 -14.37 20.55 -4.40
C ASP A 116 -15.24 19.48 -5.08
N ASP A 117 -14.63 18.53 -5.81
CA ASP A 117 -15.34 17.47 -6.50
C ASP A 117 -16.14 16.60 -5.51
N PRO A 118 -17.47 16.46 -5.68
CA PRO A 118 -18.31 15.69 -4.77
C PRO A 118 -17.98 14.18 -4.76
N HIS A 119 -17.32 13.66 -5.80
CA HIS A 119 -16.96 12.24 -5.88
C HIS A 119 -15.84 11.85 -4.89
N TRP A 120 -15.20 12.80 -4.20
CA TRP A 120 -14.33 12.48 -3.06
C TRP A 120 -15.06 11.73 -1.95
N GLU A 121 -16.38 11.91 -1.79
CA GLU A 121 -17.17 11.12 -0.83
C GLU A 121 -17.28 9.64 -1.25
N GLU A 122 -17.26 9.35 -2.56
CA GLU A 122 -17.20 7.98 -3.05
C GLU A 122 -15.86 7.33 -2.71
N VAL A 123 -14.75 8.05 -2.93
CA VAL A 123 -13.39 7.63 -2.53
C VAL A 123 -13.34 7.34 -1.02
N ARG A 124 -13.88 8.25 -0.22
CA ARG A 124 -13.98 8.08 1.24
C ARG A 124 -14.79 6.84 1.62
N THR A 125 -15.94 6.61 0.98
CA THR A 125 -16.79 5.44 1.23
C THR A 125 -16.06 4.14 0.90
N MET A 126 -15.32 4.09 -0.20
CA MET A 126 -14.49 2.94 -0.54
C MET A 126 -13.36 2.72 0.47
N PHE A 127 -12.73 3.78 0.98
CA PHE A 127 -11.75 3.66 2.05
C PHE A 127 -12.37 3.17 3.38
N LEU A 128 -13.61 3.52 3.69
CA LEU A 128 -14.31 2.96 4.86
C LEU A 128 -14.48 1.44 4.70
N ASP A 129 -14.83 0.96 3.51
CA ASP A 129 -14.90 -0.47 3.23
C ASP A 129 -13.52 -1.15 3.34
N PHE A 130 -12.48 -0.53 2.79
CA PHE A 130 -11.09 -0.97 2.93
C PHE A 130 -10.69 -1.10 4.42
N SER A 131 -10.98 -0.07 5.22
CA SER A 131 -10.74 -0.04 6.66
C SER A 131 -11.45 -1.18 7.38
N ARG A 132 -12.73 -1.42 7.07
CA ARG A 132 -13.50 -2.55 7.66
C ARG A 132 -12.88 -3.90 7.30
N ILE A 133 -12.44 -4.08 6.05
CA ILE A 133 -11.82 -5.33 5.59
C ILE A 133 -10.53 -5.61 6.36
N LEU A 134 -9.70 -4.59 6.61
CA LEU A 134 -8.43 -4.74 7.33
C LEU A 134 -8.55 -4.59 8.86
N GLY A 135 -9.70 -4.11 9.34
CA GLY A 135 -9.90 -3.76 10.75
C GLY A 135 -9.06 -2.56 11.18
N ILE A 136 -8.94 -1.56 10.31
CA ILE A 136 -8.29 -0.26 10.56
C ILE A 136 -9.39 0.73 11.02
N PRO A 137 -9.10 1.69 11.91
CA PRO A 137 -10.08 2.71 12.31
C PRO A 137 -10.62 3.52 11.12
N ASP A 138 -11.89 3.93 11.21
CA ASP A 138 -12.57 4.72 10.17
C ASP A 138 -11.86 6.05 9.88
N SER A 139 -11.13 6.62 10.86
CA SER A 139 -10.33 7.83 10.68
C SER A 139 -9.25 7.69 9.60
N TYR A 140 -8.84 6.46 9.26
CA TYR A 140 -7.97 6.21 8.12
C TYR A 140 -8.60 6.73 6.83
N ALA A 141 -9.90 6.46 6.61
CA ALA A 141 -10.58 6.86 5.37
C ALA A 141 -10.57 8.37 5.16
N ASP A 142 -10.83 9.15 6.22
CA ASP A 142 -10.79 10.61 6.15
C ASP A 142 -9.37 11.12 5.83
N SER A 143 -8.36 10.56 6.50
CA SER A 143 -6.98 10.98 6.31
C SER A 143 -6.42 10.59 4.94
N THR A 144 -6.69 9.38 4.45
CA THR A 144 -6.16 8.91 3.16
C THR A 144 -6.89 9.56 1.98
N MET A 145 -8.21 9.75 2.08
CA MET A 145 -8.95 10.52 1.07
C MET A 145 -8.42 11.95 0.96
N ASN A 146 -8.23 12.64 2.09
CA ASN A 146 -7.67 13.99 2.06
C ASN A 146 -6.22 14.01 1.59
N TYR A 147 -5.43 12.99 1.92
CA TYR A 147 -4.09 12.84 1.36
C TYR A 147 -4.15 12.89 -0.16
N TYR A 148 -4.94 12.02 -0.80
CA TYR A 148 -5.06 11.98 -2.26
C TYR A 148 -5.60 13.30 -2.81
N ARG A 149 -6.70 13.80 -2.24
CA ARG A 149 -7.33 15.06 -2.63
C ARG A 149 -6.37 16.25 -2.68
N PHE A 150 -5.52 16.42 -1.67
CA PHE A 150 -4.55 17.52 -1.66
C PHE A 150 -3.28 17.19 -2.47
N HIS A 151 -2.92 15.92 -2.59
CA HIS A 151 -1.78 15.46 -3.38
C HIS A 151 -2.01 15.67 -4.88
N GLY A 152 -3.19 15.33 -5.41
CA GLY A 152 -3.52 15.50 -6.83
C GLY A 152 -3.38 16.93 -7.34
N VAL A 153 -3.53 17.91 -6.45
CA VAL A 153 -3.29 19.33 -6.75
C VAL A 153 -1.99 19.87 -6.18
N ARG A 154 -1.09 19.05 -5.65
CA ARG A 154 0.19 19.49 -5.04
C ARG A 154 0.03 20.57 -3.96
N ASP A 155 -1.02 20.45 -3.15
CA ASP A 155 -1.25 21.35 -2.01
C ASP A 155 -0.58 20.77 -0.76
N ASN A 156 0.41 21.48 -0.20
CA ASN A 156 1.26 21.02 0.91
C ASN A 156 0.53 20.40 2.11
N ARG A 157 -0.76 20.65 2.30
CA ARG A 157 -1.59 19.95 3.30
C ARG A 157 -1.54 18.42 3.14
N TYR A 158 -1.30 17.91 1.94
CA TYR A 158 -1.21 16.47 1.66
C TYR A 158 -0.17 15.76 2.53
N VAL A 159 0.92 16.45 2.89
CA VAL A 159 1.99 15.89 3.75
C VAL A 159 1.46 15.50 5.12
N ASN A 160 0.65 16.37 5.74
CA ASN A 160 0.09 16.10 7.07
C ASN A 160 -0.90 14.93 7.02
N TYR A 161 -1.73 14.88 5.98
CA TYR A 161 -2.69 13.80 5.78
C TYR A 161 -2.00 12.46 5.47
N CYS A 162 -0.91 12.47 4.70
CA CYS A 162 -0.09 11.28 4.44
C CYS A 162 0.48 10.70 5.75
N ILE A 163 1.08 11.55 6.59
CA ILE A 163 1.64 11.13 7.88
C ILE A 163 0.56 10.59 8.82
N GLU A 164 -0.61 11.24 8.88
CA GLU A 164 -1.72 10.79 9.73
C GLU A 164 -2.34 9.47 9.23
N SER A 165 -2.54 9.35 7.92
CA SER A 165 -2.99 8.12 7.25
C SER A 165 -2.06 6.95 7.57
N ASP A 166 -0.75 7.16 7.40
CA ASP A 166 0.26 6.16 7.71
C ASP A 166 0.29 5.80 9.19
N ARG A 167 0.16 6.79 10.08
CA ARG A 167 0.08 6.59 11.53
C ARG A 167 -1.07 5.67 11.89
N VAL A 168 -2.28 5.94 11.39
CA VAL A 168 -3.47 5.13 11.70
C VAL A 168 -3.31 3.70 11.15
N PHE A 169 -2.86 3.55 9.91
CA PHE A 169 -2.62 2.25 9.28
C PHE A 169 -1.58 1.43 10.05
N ASN A 170 -0.41 2.00 10.31
CA ASN A 170 0.68 1.29 10.96
C ASN A 170 0.45 1.07 12.45
N SER A 171 -0.36 1.90 13.12
CA SER A 171 -0.81 1.61 14.49
C SER A 171 -1.58 0.31 14.57
N ARG A 172 -2.40 0.01 13.55
CA ARG A 172 -3.12 -1.27 13.47
C ARG A 172 -2.21 -2.45 13.13
N VAL A 173 -1.17 -2.23 12.31
CA VAL A 173 -0.23 -3.29 11.89
C VAL A 173 0.79 -3.63 12.99
N ILE A 174 1.33 -2.61 13.66
CA ILE A 174 2.41 -2.72 14.65
C ILE A 174 1.87 -2.84 16.07
N GLY A 175 0.73 -2.19 16.36
CA GLY A 175 0.11 -2.13 17.69
C GLY A 175 0.41 -0.84 18.48
N ASN A 176 1.15 0.11 17.92
CA ASN A 176 1.42 1.45 18.48
C ASN A 176 1.91 2.40 17.38
N ASP A 177 2.05 3.69 17.70
CA ASP A 177 2.43 4.76 16.76
C ASP A 177 3.87 5.29 16.96
N TYR A 178 4.72 4.58 17.71
CA TYR A 178 6.08 5.04 18.03
C TYR A 178 6.91 5.41 16.79
N TRP A 179 6.75 4.66 15.69
CA TRP A 179 7.49 4.87 14.45
C TRP A 179 6.78 5.80 13.44
N SER A 180 5.60 6.32 13.78
CA SER A 180 4.70 6.99 12.84
C SER A 180 5.33 8.12 12.03
N LYS A 181 6.10 9.00 12.67
CA LYS A 181 6.76 10.12 11.97
C LYS A 181 7.77 9.63 10.92
N ILE A 182 8.56 8.62 11.26
CA ILE A 182 9.56 8.05 10.36
C ILE A 182 8.87 7.29 9.22
N LEU A 183 7.86 6.48 9.54
CA LEU A 183 7.12 5.70 8.54
C LEU A 183 6.36 6.60 7.56
N GLY A 184 5.64 7.61 8.05
CA GLY A 184 4.95 8.58 7.20
C GLY A 184 5.91 9.37 6.31
N SER A 185 7.11 9.71 6.80
CA SER A 185 8.14 10.40 5.99
C SER A 185 8.69 9.49 4.89
N LEU A 186 8.88 8.20 5.17
CA LEU A 186 9.32 7.23 4.18
C LEU A 186 8.22 6.93 3.15
N LEU A 187 6.96 6.88 3.57
CA LEU A 187 5.82 6.72 2.66
C LEU A 187 5.72 7.91 1.70
N LEU A 188 5.85 9.13 2.22
CA LEU A 188 5.87 10.35 1.41
C LEU A 188 6.96 10.30 0.33
N ILE A 189 8.21 9.95 0.70
CA ILE A 189 9.31 9.82 -0.26
C ILE A 189 9.01 8.72 -1.28
N LEU A 190 8.45 7.59 -0.85
CA LEU A 190 8.08 6.50 -1.74
C LEU A 190 7.05 6.93 -2.78
N THR A 191 6.00 7.67 -2.38
CA THR A 191 5.02 8.22 -3.32
C THR A 191 5.67 9.20 -4.30
N GLU A 192 6.47 10.15 -3.80
CA GLU A 192 7.14 11.14 -4.66
C GLU A 192 8.11 10.51 -5.68
N CYS A 193 8.74 9.39 -5.31
CA CYS A 193 9.64 8.63 -6.16
C CYS A 193 8.89 7.87 -7.26
N HIS A 194 7.73 7.31 -6.93
CA HIS A 194 6.85 6.65 -7.89
C HIS A 194 6.42 7.63 -9.00
N ASP A 195 5.99 8.83 -8.62
CA ASP A 195 5.46 9.86 -9.51
C ASP A 195 6.49 10.49 -10.44
N LYS A 196 7.76 10.08 -10.38
CA LYS A 196 8.77 10.50 -11.36
C LYS A 196 8.68 9.71 -12.66
N HIS A 197 8.08 8.52 -12.62
CA HIS A 197 7.92 7.63 -13.78
C HIS A 197 9.23 7.34 -14.53
N ASP A 198 10.37 7.39 -13.83
CA ASP A 198 11.71 7.16 -14.37
C ASP A 198 12.48 6.08 -13.58
N PRO A 199 13.52 5.46 -14.17
CA PRO A 199 14.27 4.39 -13.51
C PRO A 199 14.92 4.79 -12.18
N MET A 200 15.39 6.05 -12.06
CA MET A 200 16.02 6.54 -10.84
C MET A 200 14.98 6.70 -9.72
N GLY A 201 13.82 7.26 -10.05
CA GLY A 201 12.67 7.35 -9.14
C GLY A 201 12.26 5.97 -8.63
N LEU A 202 12.08 5.00 -9.52
CA LEU A 202 11.71 3.64 -9.12
C LEU A 202 12.77 2.96 -8.24
N GLU A 203 14.05 3.12 -8.57
CA GLU A 203 15.14 2.58 -7.75
C GLU A 203 15.15 3.19 -6.34
N MET A 204 15.03 4.51 -6.22
CA MET A 204 14.95 5.19 -4.92
C MET A 204 13.71 4.75 -4.14
N GLY A 205 12.54 4.68 -4.80
CA GLY A 205 11.29 4.22 -4.20
C GLY A 205 11.43 2.82 -3.59
N LEU A 206 12.10 1.90 -4.28
CA LEU A 206 12.41 0.57 -3.76
C LEU A 206 13.32 0.64 -2.52
N GLN A 207 14.38 1.44 -2.54
CA GLN A 207 15.30 1.58 -1.41
C GLN A 207 14.61 2.13 -0.15
N PHE A 208 13.79 3.17 -0.28
CA PHE A 208 13.02 3.72 0.83
C PHE A 208 11.92 2.78 1.29
N GLY A 209 11.21 2.13 0.36
CA GLY A 209 10.22 1.09 0.65
C GLY A 209 10.81 -0.07 1.44
N MET A 210 12.04 -0.49 1.12
CA MET A 210 12.76 -1.52 1.89
C MET A 210 12.94 -1.10 3.35
N LYS A 211 13.30 0.16 3.62
CA LYS A 211 13.44 0.68 4.98
C LYS A 211 12.10 0.78 5.69
N TYR A 212 11.08 1.29 5.00
CA TYR A 212 9.72 1.40 5.51
C TYR A 212 9.21 0.04 6.01
N PHE A 213 9.27 -1.00 5.16
CA PHE A 213 8.81 -2.34 5.57
C PHE A 213 9.73 -3.03 6.56
N GLU A 214 11.05 -2.82 6.53
CA GLU A 214 11.96 -3.38 7.53
C GLU A 214 11.62 -2.87 8.94
N ILE A 215 11.29 -1.58 9.08
CA ILE A 215 10.86 -1.00 10.36
C ILE A 215 9.55 -1.64 10.83
N ILE A 216 8.53 -1.70 9.97
CA ILE A 216 7.21 -2.28 10.31
C ILE A 216 7.35 -3.72 10.78
N LEU A 217 8.06 -4.56 10.01
CA LEU A 217 8.20 -5.98 10.30
C LEU A 217 8.95 -6.21 11.63
N ARG A 218 10.01 -5.44 11.88
CA ARG A 218 10.78 -5.54 13.13
C ARG A 218 9.96 -5.09 14.34
N ALA A 219 9.27 -3.94 14.23
CA ALA A 219 8.47 -3.38 15.30
C ALA A 219 7.32 -4.31 15.69
N ARG A 220 6.68 -4.94 14.70
CA ARG A 220 5.64 -5.95 14.94
C ARG A 220 6.19 -7.19 15.65
N SER A 221 7.31 -7.74 15.19
CA SER A 221 7.92 -8.92 15.83
C SER A 221 8.32 -8.65 17.29
N SER A 222 8.86 -7.47 17.59
CA SER A 222 9.17 -7.07 18.98
C SER A 222 7.93 -6.87 19.85
N SER A 223 6.83 -6.38 19.28
CA SER A 223 5.57 -6.21 20.00
C SER A 223 4.92 -7.56 20.34
N SER A 224 4.96 -8.51 19.40
CA SER A 224 4.51 -9.89 19.65
C SER A 224 5.37 -10.62 20.70
N GLN A 225 6.65 -10.26 20.84
CA GLN A 225 7.56 -10.82 21.85
C GLN A 225 7.39 -10.19 23.25
N LYS A 226 6.64 -9.09 23.40
CA LYS A 226 6.32 -8.49 24.70
C LYS A 226 5.09 -9.10 25.40
N MET A 227 4.51 -10.17 24.86
CA MET A 227 3.61 -11.06 25.61
C MET A 227 4.23 -12.43 25.91
N PRO A 228 5.14 -12.50 26.89
CA PRO A 228 5.22 -13.61 27.83
C PRO A 228 4.71 -13.10 29.18
N GLY A 229 3.87 -13.90 29.82
CA GLY A 229 3.11 -13.53 31.02
C GLY A 229 3.90 -12.74 32.07
N LEU A 230 3.14 -11.87 32.75
CA LEU A 230 3.42 -11.46 34.11
C LEU A 230 4.01 -12.63 34.92
N ILE A 231 5.30 -12.55 35.25
CA ILE A 231 5.84 -13.04 36.50
C ILE A 231 6.81 -11.99 37.04
N ALA A 232 6.29 -11.15 37.92
CA ALA A 232 6.76 -11.02 39.29
C ALA A 232 5.56 -10.62 40.15
#